data_AF-A0A5Q4ZVX3-F1
#
_entry.id   AF-A0A5Q4ZVX3-F1
#
_cell.length_a   1.000
_cell.length_b   1.000
_cell.length_c   1.000
_cell.angle_alpha   90.00
_cell.angle_beta   90.00
_cell.angle_gamma   90.00
#
_symmetry.space_group_name_H-M   'P 1'
#
loop_
_entity.id
_entity.type
_entity.pdbx_description
1 polymer ?
#
loop_
_entity_poly.entity_id
_entity_poly.type
_entity_poly.pdbx_seq_one_letter_code
_entity_poly.pdbx_strand_id
1 'polypeptide(L)'
;MSVVIKTLTPFTECDVLIEALTSLNVSTIVNGINIVTDRHDYQGQQCFVWNGDTYLFQYDSDELNGRIVNNAIHRQYTPTRQFLSKLEIAYKTAYQLHLARLAEAERQRLEQERLARVEAVRVKAIAKAKAQGYRVKEQKKNGKIQLVLTRTI
;
A
#
# COMPACT_ATOMS: atom_id res chain seq x y z
N MET A 1 5.52 23.23 -25.26
CA MET A 1 4.10 23.02 -24.89
C MET A 1 4.06 21.80 -23.98
N SER A 2 3.39 21.83 -22.82
CA SER A 2 3.32 20.68 -21.92
C SER A 2 2.16 19.75 -22.33
N VAL A 3 2.45 18.48 -22.62
CA VAL A 3 1.42 17.47 -22.93
C VAL A 3 1.23 16.57 -21.72
N VAL A 4 -0.02 16.41 -21.30
CA VAL A 4 -0.42 15.45 -20.28
C VAL A 4 -0.69 14.11 -20.97
N ILE A 5 0.18 13.11 -20.81
CA ILE A 5 -0.15 11.74 -21.24
C ILE A 5 -1.10 11.14 -20.21
N LYS A 6 -2.28 10.75 -20.67
CA LYS A 6 -3.16 9.84 -19.96
C LYS A 6 -2.62 8.42 -20.16
N THR A 7 -1.96 7.87 -19.15
CA THR A 7 -1.73 6.42 -19.11
C THR A 7 -3.09 5.72 -19.08
N LEU A 8 -3.20 4.55 -19.72
CA LEU A 8 -4.45 3.77 -19.71
C LEU A 8 -4.83 3.35 -18.28
N THR A 9 -3.82 3.19 -17.42
CA THR A 9 -4.00 2.92 -15.99
C THR A 9 -3.89 4.24 -15.22
N PRO A 10 -4.94 4.64 -14.49
CA PRO A 10 -4.87 5.81 -13.62
C PRO A 10 -3.96 5.51 -12.42
N PHE A 11 -3.02 6.42 -12.16
CA PHE A 11 -2.21 6.39 -10.94
C PHE A 11 -2.99 7.09 -9.82
N THR A 12 -3.54 6.33 -8.88
CA THR A 12 -4.43 6.85 -7.82
C THR A 12 -3.74 6.84 -6.45
N GLU A 13 -2.95 5.81 -6.16
CA GLU A 13 -2.33 5.61 -4.85
C GLU A 13 -0.89 6.10 -4.84
N CYS A 14 -0.57 7.03 -3.93
CA CYS A 14 0.76 7.63 -3.80
C CYS A 14 1.82 6.58 -3.45
N ASP A 15 1.55 5.77 -2.43
CA ASP A 15 2.49 4.77 -1.92
C ASP A 15 2.83 3.71 -2.99
N VAL A 16 1.81 3.29 -3.74
CA VAL A 16 1.95 2.33 -4.84
C VAL A 16 2.77 2.93 -5.99
N LEU A 17 2.55 4.21 -6.29
CA LEU A 17 3.32 4.92 -7.32
C LEU A 17 4.80 5.07 -6.91
N ILE A 18 5.08 5.38 -5.64
CA ILE A 18 6.45 5.44 -5.11
C ILE A 18 7.12 4.07 -5.15
N GLU A 19 6.43 3.01 -4.75
CA GLU A 19 6.92 1.63 -4.82
C GLU A 19 7.27 1.23 -6.26
N ALA A 20 6.38 1.57 -7.21
CA ALA A 20 6.60 1.34 -8.64
C ALA A 20 7.79 2.14 -9.18
N LEU A 21 7.94 3.42 -8.83
CA LEU A 21 9.08 4.26 -9.24
C LEU A 21 10.40 3.73 -8.68
N THR A 22 10.40 3.30 -7.41
CA THR A 22 11.56 2.68 -6.75
C THR A 22 12.00 1.41 -7.47
N SER A 23 11.05 0.58 -7.93
CA SER A 23 11.34 -0.64 -8.70
C SER A 23 12.03 -0.35 -10.05
N LEU A 24 11.85 0.85 -10.59
CA LEU A 24 12.49 1.32 -11.82
C LEU A 24 13.81 2.05 -11.56
N ASN A 25 14.31 2.04 -10.32
CA ASN A 25 15.50 2.80 -9.88
C ASN A 25 15.36 4.31 -10.10
N VAL A 26 14.14 4.84 -9.96
CA VAL A 26 13.84 6.28 -9.98
C VAL A 26 13.69 6.75 -8.55
N SER A 27 14.55 7.68 -8.14
CA SER A 27 14.46 8.28 -6.81
C SER A 27 13.34 9.31 -6.81
N THR A 28 12.56 9.36 -5.73
CA THR A 28 11.41 10.26 -5.61
C THR A 28 11.47 11.06 -4.32
N ILE A 29 11.02 12.32 -4.39
CA ILE A 29 10.85 13.21 -3.25
C ILE A 29 9.39 13.67 -3.26
N VAL A 30 8.69 13.44 -2.14
CA VAL A 30 7.30 13.85 -1.98
C VAL A 30 7.25 15.27 -1.45
N ASN A 31 6.76 16.20 -2.27
CA ASN A 31 6.57 17.60 -1.94
C ASN A 31 5.07 17.91 -1.82
N GLY A 32 4.49 17.58 -0.67
CA GLY A 32 3.05 17.73 -0.43
C GLY A 32 2.25 16.76 -1.28
N ILE A 33 1.51 17.28 -2.26
CA ILE A 33 0.68 16.49 -3.20
C ILE A 33 1.42 16.09 -4.49
N ASN A 34 2.66 16.55 -4.65
CA ASN A 34 3.45 16.30 -5.85
C ASN A 34 4.59 15.32 -5.56
N ILE A 35 4.90 14.46 -6.52
CA ILE A 35 6.03 13.53 -6.45
C ILE A 35 7.06 14.00 -7.46
N VAL A 36 8.16 14.54 -6.98
CA VAL A 36 9.28 14.98 -7.81
C VAL A 36 10.22 13.80 -8.04
N THR A 37 10.60 13.55 -9.29
CA THR A 37 11.53 12.46 -9.62
C THR A 37 12.93 12.99 -9.86
N ASP A 38 13.93 12.11 -9.77
CA ASP A 38 15.32 12.42 -10.16
C ASP A 38 15.53 12.46 -11.68
N ARG A 39 14.47 12.24 -12.47
CA ARG A 39 14.50 12.34 -13.93
C ARG A 39 14.41 13.79 -14.36
N HIS A 40 15.23 14.14 -15.35
CA HIS A 40 15.30 15.49 -15.90
C HIS A 40 15.07 15.45 -17.40
N ASP A 41 14.27 16.38 -17.91
CA ASP A 41 14.10 16.67 -19.32
C ASP A 41 14.61 18.10 -19.63
N TYR A 42 14.30 18.61 -20.84
CA TYR A 42 14.71 19.96 -21.26
C TYR A 42 14.06 21.08 -20.42
N GLN A 43 12.89 20.84 -19.85
CA GLN A 43 12.14 21.82 -19.04
C GLN A 43 12.43 21.70 -17.54
N GLY A 44 13.13 20.65 -17.12
CA GLY A 44 13.63 20.49 -15.75
C GLY A 44 13.28 19.13 -15.17
N GLN A 45 12.97 19.10 -13.88
CA GLN A 45 12.63 17.86 -13.18
C GLN A 45 11.25 17.37 -13.58
N GLN A 46 11.16 16.11 -13.96
CA GLN A 46 9.90 15.45 -14.24
C GLN A 46 9.19 15.16 -12.91
N CYS A 47 7.89 15.44 -12.83
CA CYS A 47 7.12 15.24 -11.62
C CYS A 47 5.72 14.71 -11.90
N PHE A 48 5.13 14.08 -10.88
CA PHE A 48 3.74 13.71 -10.86
C PHE A 48 2.97 14.71 -10.02
N VAL A 49 1.89 15.25 -10.57
CA VAL A 49 1.04 16.24 -9.90
C VAL A 49 -0.34 15.65 -9.69
N TRP A 50 -0.82 15.71 -8.45
CA TRP A 50 -2.16 15.27 -8.10
C TRP A 50 -3.21 16.23 -8.64
N ASN A 51 -4.17 15.73 -9.41
CA ASN A 51 -5.28 16.52 -9.96
C ASN A 51 -6.62 16.30 -9.20
N GLY A 52 -6.59 15.71 -8.01
CA GLY A 52 -7.80 15.41 -7.23
C GLY A 52 -8.33 13.98 -7.38
N ASP A 53 -7.97 13.30 -8.47
CA ASP A 53 -8.39 11.92 -8.76
C ASP A 53 -7.20 11.02 -9.15
N THR A 54 -6.25 11.58 -9.92
CA THR A 54 -5.08 10.84 -10.40
C THR A 54 -3.82 11.69 -10.38
N TYR A 55 -2.67 11.02 -10.28
CA TYR A 55 -1.35 11.58 -10.49
C TYR A 55 -1.08 11.71 -11.99
N LEU A 56 -0.93 12.95 -12.46
CA LEU A 56 -0.60 13.27 -13.84
C LEU A 56 0.91 13.46 -13.98
N PHE A 57 1.52 12.77 -14.93
CA PHE A 57 2.94 12.93 -15.24
C PHE A 57 3.16 14.19 -16.07
N GLN A 58 3.95 15.13 -15.54
CA GLN A 58 4.37 16.35 -16.23
C GLN A 58 5.75 16.13 -16.86
N TYR A 59 5.81 16.28 -18.17
CA TYR A 59 7.04 16.14 -18.96
C TYR A 59 6.94 16.97 -20.26
N ASP A 60 8.09 17.23 -20.87
CA ASP A 60 8.16 17.91 -22.17
C ASP A 60 7.84 16.96 -23.35
N SER A 61 6.83 17.29 -24.16
CA SER A 61 6.48 16.49 -25.35
C SER A 61 7.50 16.58 -26.49
N ASP A 62 8.34 17.62 -26.51
CA ASP A 62 9.29 17.88 -27.59
C ASP A 62 10.59 17.05 -27.48
N GLU A 63 10.64 16.07 -26.57
CA GLU A 63 11.71 15.06 -26.45
C GLU A 63 12.09 14.40 -27.79
N LEU A 64 11.21 14.39 -28.79
CA LEU A 64 11.42 13.79 -30.12
C LEU A 64 12.16 14.69 -31.13
N ASN A 65 12.14 16.01 -30.96
CA ASN A 65 12.78 16.96 -31.89
C ASN A 65 14.18 17.41 -31.43
N GLY A 66 14.47 17.25 -30.15
CA GLY A 66 15.81 17.43 -29.61
C GLY A 66 16.70 16.28 -30.02
N ARG A 67 17.44 16.42 -31.13
CA ARG A 67 18.68 15.67 -31.37
C ARG A 67 19.40 15.53 -30.03
N ILE A 68 19.71 14.30 -29.65
CA ILE A 68 20.47 13.90 -28.47
C ILE A 68 21.76 14.75 -28.43
N VAL A 69 21.71 15.90 -27.77
CA VAL A 69 22.89 16.72 -27.53
C VAL A 69 23.47 16.18 -26.24
N ASN A 70 24.59 15.47 -26.41
CA ASN A 70 25.52 14.98 -25.39
C ASN A 70 25.31 13.53 -24.94
N ASN A 71 25.72 12.63 -25.81
CA ASN A 71 26.15 11.24 -25.53
C ASN A 71 27.31 11.12 -24.49
N ALA A 72 27.57 12.11 -23.63
CA ALA A 72 28.81 12.19 -22.87
C ALA A 72 28.67 12.23 -21.35
N ILE A 73 27.50 12.54 -20.76
CA ILE A 73 27.40 12.64 -19.30
C ILE A 73 26.00 12.23 -18.82
N HIS A 74 25.93 11.27 -17.90
CA HIS A 74 24.76 10.80 -17.13
C HIS A 74 23.92 9.66 -17.74
N ARG A 75 23.66 8.66 -16.88
CA ARG A 75 22.76 7.48 -17.01
C ARG A 75 21.86 7.47 -18.26
N GLN A 76 21.99 6.43 -19.08
CA GLN A 76 21.15 6.08 -20.23
C GLN A 76 19.73 6.70 -20.17
N TYR A 77 19.56 7.85 -20.83
CA TYR A 77 18.28 8.53 -20.89
C TYR A 77 17.25 7.59 -21.53
N THR A 78 16.23 7.20 -20.76
CA THR A 78 15.12 6.37 -21.26
C THR A 78 14.01 7.28 -21.75
N PRO A 79 13.57 7.18 -23.01
CA PRO A 79 12.48 7.99 -23.55
C PRO A 79 11.23 7.90 -22.69
N THR A 80 10.51 9.01 -22.50
CA THR A 80 9.36 9.07 -21.59
C THR A 80 8.28 8.03 -21.92
N ARG A 81 8.02 7.74 -23.20
CA ARG A 81 7.07 6.69 -23.60
C ARG A 81 7.48 5.29 -23.11
N GLN A 82 8.76 4.96 -23.19
CA GLN A 82 9.27 3.67 -22.71
C GLN A 82 9.24 3.61 -21.19
N PHE A 83 9.58 4.72 -20.53
CA PHE A 83 9.48 4.86 -19.08
C PHE A 83 8.05 4.67 -18.57
N LEU A 84 7.06 5.38 -19.15
CA LEU A 84 5.66 5.27 -18.76
C LEU A 84 5.09 3.87 -18.98
N SER A 85 5.48 3.18 -20.06
CA SER A 85 5.09 1.78 -20.30
C SER A 85 5.62 0.85 -19.21
N LYS A 86 6.91 0.98 -18.84
CA LYS A 86 7.49 0.21 -17.73
C LYS A 86 6.85 0.54 -16.38
N LEU A 87 6.57 1.83 -16.15
CA LEU A 87 5.92 2.30 -14.94
C LEU A 87 4.49 1.78 -14.80
N GLU A 88 3.73 1.73 -15.89
CA GLU A 88 2.38 1.16 -15.89
C GLU A 88 2.40 -0.31 -15.46
N ILE A 89 3.35 -1.10 -15.97
CA ILE A 89 3.50 -2.51 -15.59
C ILE A 89 3.88 -2.61 -14.10
N ALA A 90 4.91 -1.87 -13.67
CA ALA A 90 5.36 -1.87 -12.29
C ALA A 90 4.26 -1.44 -11.31
N TYR A 91 3.48 -0.41 -11.68
CA TYR A 91 2.36 0.08 -10.88
C TYR A 91 1.26 -0.97 -10.75
N LYS A 92 0.88 -1.65 -11.85
CA LYS A 92 -0.11 -2.74 -11.78
C LYS A 92 0.33 -3.85 -10.82
N THR A 93 1.60 -4.25 -10.89
CA THR A 93 2.15 -5.28 -10.00
C THR A 93 2.15 -4.81 -8.54
N ALA A 94 2.64 -3.60 -8.27
CA ALA A 94 2.64 -3.03 -6.92
C ALA A 94 1.21 -2.86 -6.38
N TYR A 95 0.25 -2.45 -7.22
CA TYR A 95 -1.14 -2.29 -6.84
C TYR A 95 -1.79 -3.62 -6.46
N GLN A 96 -1.54 -4.70 -7.22
CA GLN A 96 -2.01 -6.03 -6.87
C GLN A 96 -1.45 -6.51 -5.52
N LEU A 97 -0.16 -6.26 -5.26
CA LEU A 97 0.46 -6.57 -3.98
C LEU A 97 -0.14 -5.73 -2.84
N HIS A 98 -0.41 -4.45 -3.09
CA HIS A 98 -1.05 -3.57 -2.12
C HIS A 98 -2.46 -4.07 -1.74
N LEU A 99 -3.27 -4.45 -2.74
CA LEU A 99 -4.59 -5.05 -2.49
C LEU A 99 -4.50 -6.35 -1.68
N ALA A 100 -3.51 -7.20 -1.96
CA ALA A 100 -3.28 -8.43 -1.20
C ALA A 100 -2.93 -8.13 0.27
N ARG A 101 -2.04 -7.16 0.53
CA ARG A 101 -1.70 -6.71 1.90
C ARG A 101 -2.93 -6.18 2.65
N LEU A 102 -3.78 -5.39 1.99
CA LEU A 102 -5.02 -4.88 2.58
C LEU A 102 -5.97 -6.03 2.96
N ALA A 103 -6.14 -7.00 2.06
CA ALA A 103 -7.00 -8.16 2.32
C ALA A 103 -6.47 -9.02 3.49
N GLU A 104 -5.15 -9.18 3.62
CA GLU A 104 -4.55 -9.88 4.76
C GLU A 104 -4.75 -9.13 6.08
N ALA A 105 -4.54 -7.81 6.08
CA ALA A 105 -4.78 -6.98 7.26
C ALA A 105 -6.25 -7.04 7.72
N GLU A 106 -7.19 -7.02 6.78
CA GLU A 106 -8.62 -7.17 7.08
C GLU A 106 -8.94 -8.55 7.68
N ARG A 107 -8.36 -9.63 7.12
CA ARG A 107 -8.50 -10.99 7.68
C ARG A 107 -8.01 -11.09 9.12
N GLN A 108 -6.84 -10.51 9.41
CA GLN A 108 -6.29 -10.50 10.78
C GLN A 108 -7.19 -9.73 11.75
N ARG A 109 -7.73 -8.59 11.32
CA ARG A 109 -8.67 -7.80 12.13
C ARG A 109 -9.93 -8.61 12.47
N LEU A 110 -10.51 -9.31 11.49
CA LEU A 110 -11.67 -10.18 11.71
C LEU A 110 -11.35 -11.32 12.68
N GLU A 111 -10.16 -11.94 12.57
CA GLU A 111 -9.75 -13.00 13.48
C GLU A 111 -9.56 -12.48 14.92
N GLN A 112 -8.94 -11.30 15.09
CA GLN A 112 -8.82 -10.64 16.39
C GLN A 112 -10.18 -10.31 17.00
N GLU A 113 -11.14 -9.85 16.20
CA GLU A 113 -12.49 -9.59 16.68
C GLU A 113 -13.20 -10.88 17.15
N ARG A 114 -13.01 -11.98 16.41
CA ARG A 114 -13.53 -13.29 16.82
C ARG A 114 -12.92 -13.75 18.13
N LEU A 115 -11.60 -13.63 18.29
CA LEU A 115 -10.88 -13.97 19.52
C LEU A 115 -11.38 -13.11 20.70
N ALA A 116 -11.46 -11.79 20.52
CA ALA A 116 -11.96 -10.86 21.54
C ALA A 116 -13.40 -11.17 21.96
N ARG A 117 -14.26 -11.56 21.01
CA ARG A 117 -15.64 -11.98 21.32
C ARG A 117 -15.68 -13.26 22.16
N VAL A 118 -14.85 -14.25 21.81
CA VAL A 118 -14.73 -15.49 22.58
C VAL A 118 -14.21 -15.21 23.99
N GLU A 119 -13.20 -14.35 24.13
CA GLU A 119 -12.66 -13.95 25.43
C GLU A 119 -13.67 -13.16 26.26
N ALA A 120 -14.41 -12.23 25.66
CA ALA A 120 -15.46 -11.49 26.34
C ALA A 120 -16.56 -12.42 26.87
N VAL A 121 -16.97 -13.42 26.07
CA VAL A 121 -17.92 -14.44 26.52
C VAL A 121 -17.34 -15.28 27.66
N ARG A 122 -16.07 -15.69 27.56
CA ARG A 122 -15.37 -16.44 28.62
C ARG A 122 -15.32 -15.65 29.93
N VAL A 123 -14.90 -14.39 29.89
CA VAL A 123 -14.82 -13.52 31.08
C VAL A 123 -16.20 -13.32 31.70
N LYS A 124 -17.23 -13.05 30.89
CA LYS A 124 -18.62 -12.94 31.38
C LYS A 124 -19.11 -14.23 32.05
N ALA A 125 -18.80 -15.39 31.47
CA ALA A 125 -19.18 -16.69 32.04
C ALA A 125 -18.50 -16.94 33.40
N ILE A 126 -17.20 -16.65 33.50
CA ILE A 126 -16.43 -16.79 34.75
C ILE A 126 -16.92 -15.82 35.81
N ALA A 127 -17.16 -14.56 35.45
CA ALA A 127 -17.68 -13.54 36.37
C ALA A 127 -19.05 -13.94 36.93
N LYS A 128 -19.96 -14.41 36.06
CA LYS A 128 -21.28 -14.90 36.49
C LYS A 128 -21.17 -16.09 37.43
N ALA A 129 -20.29 -17.06 37.14
CA ALA A 129 -20.09 -18.23 37.99
C ALA A 129 -19.48 -17.87 39.36
N LYS A 130 -18.49 -16.97 39.40
CA LYS A 130 -17.93 -16.45 40.65
C LYS A 130 -18.97 -15.69 41.48
N ALA A 131 -19.80 -14.87 40.85
CA ALA A 131 -20.89 -14.15 41.53
C ALA A 131 -21.92 -15.10 42.16
N GLN A 132 -22.12 -16.28 41.56
CA GLN A 132 -22.98 -17.34 42.09
C GLN A 132 -22.28 -18.22 43.15
N GLY A 133 -21.05 -17.89 43.55
CA GLY A 133 -20.29 -18.60 44.60
C GLY A 133 -19.54 -19.85 44.12
N TYR A 134 -19.41 -20.06 42.81
CA TYR A 134 -18.64 -21.18 42.26
C TYR A 134 -17.16 -20.83 42.09
N ARG A 135 -16.27 -21.76 42.45
CA ARG A 135 -14.86 -21.73 42.07
C ARG A 135 -14.73 -22.26 40.64
N VAL A 136 -14.10 -21.47 39.76
CA VAL A 136 -13.97 -21.80 38.33
C VAL A 136 -12.57 -22.30 38.04
N LYS A 137 -12.45 -23.50 37.47
CA LYS A 137 -11.18 -24.05 36.94
C LYS A 137 -11.29 -24.19 35.44
N GLU A 138 -10.30 -23.66 34.73
CA GLU A 138 -10.27 -23.69 33.27
C GLU A 138 -9.46 -24.89 32.78
N GLN A 139 -9.97 -25.63 31.79
CA GLN A 139 -9.26 -26.70 31.11
C GLN A 139 -9.41 -26.54 29.59
N LYS A 140 -8.31 -26.70 28.85
CA LYS A 140 -8.34 -26.79 27.38
C LYS A 140 -8.36 -28.27 26.99
N LYS A 141 -9.43 -28.72 26.32
CA LYS A 141 -9.57 -30.10 25.84
C LYS A 141 -10.06 -30.09 24.39
N ASN A 142 -9.35 -30.78 23.48
CA ASN A 142 -9.68 -30.88 22.05
C ASN A 142 -9.99 -29.53 21.38
N GLY A 143 -9.17 -28.50 21.63
CA GLY A 143 -9.33 -27.17 21.04
C GLY A 143 -10.49 -26.34 21.60
N LYS A 144 -11.26 -26.84 22.58
CA LYS A 144 -12.34 -26.11 23.25
C LYS A 144 -11.93 -25.70 24.67
N ILE A 145 -12.46 -24.56 25.12
CA ILE A 145 -12.30 -24.08 26.51
C ILE A 145 -13.44 -24.69 27.34
N GLN A 146 -13.10 -25.57 28.27
CA GLN A 146 -14.02 -26.16 29.23
C GLN A 146 -13.87 -25.46 30.58
N LEU A 147 -14.97 -24.90 31.10
CA LEU A 147 -15.03 -24.30 32.44
C LEU A 147 -15.62 -25.34 33.40
N VAL A 148 -14.82 -25.77 34.37
CA VAL A 148 -15.26 -26.66 35.46
C VAL A 148 -15.65 -25.80 36.65
N LEU A 149 -16.92 -25.88 37.04
CA LEU A 149 -17.47 -25.13 38.18
C LEU A 149 -17.54 -26.05 39.39
N THR A 150 -16.85 -25.71 40.47
CA THR A 150 -16.97 -26.41 41.76
C THR A 150 -17.55 -25.48 42.81
N ARG A 151 -18.61 -25.92 43.47
CA ARG A 151 -19.21 -25.21 44.61
C ARG A 151 -18.66 -25.83 45.88
N THR A 152 -17.95 -25.04 46.67
CA THR A 152 -17.58 -25.47 48.03
C THR A 152 -18.77 -25.11 48.92
N ILE A 153 -19.40 -26.13 49.51
CA ILE A 153 -20.46 -25.98 50.53
C ILE A 153 -19.76 -25.72 51.86
#